data_AF-A0A2H0P2F2-F1
#
_entry.id   AF-A0A2H0P2F2-F1
#
_cell.length_a   1.000
_cell.length_b   1.000
_cell.length_c   1.000
_cell.angle_alpha   90.00
_cell.angle_beta   90.00
_cell.angle_gamma   90.00
#
_symmetry.space_group_name_H-M   'P 1'
#
loop_
_entity.id
_entity.type
_entity.pdbx_description
1 polymer ?
#
loop_
_entity_poly.entity_id
_entity_poly.type
_entity_poly.pdbx_seq_one_letter_code
_entity_poly.pdbx_strand_id
1 'polypeptide(L)'
;MDIAPVEIRYYQTASEKRPFQEWLDGLDGTLQQIVAARMARIRRGLFGDAEPVGEGVFELRLDVGPGYRIYYGKSGKVVVILLHAGE
;
A
#
# COMPACT_ATOMS: atom_id res chain seq x y z
N MET A 1 -19.66 3.96 -1.73
CA MET A 1 -18.55 3.29 -1.03
C MET A 1 -18.43 3.98 0.32
N ASP A 2 -18.64 3.27 1.42
CA ASP A 2 -18.55 3.90 2.74
C ASP A 2 -17.10 4.31 3.02
N ILE A 3 -16.89 5.62 3.08
CA ILE A 3 -15.61 6.21 3.49
C ILE A 3 -15.55 6.07 5.01
N ALA A 4 -14.91 5.00 5.47
CA ALA A 4 -14.68 4.74 6.88
C ALA A 4 -13.19 4.57 7.15
N PRO A 5 -12.70 4.99 8.32
CA PRO A 5 -11.34 4.70 8.72
C PRO A 5 -11.03 3.20 8.69
N VAL A 6 -9.82 2.86 8.26
CA VAL A 6 -9.30 1.49 8.21
C VAL A 6 -8.02 1.38 9.02
N GLU A 7 -7.82 0.22 9.60
CA GLU A 7 -6.55 -0.19 10.18
C GLU A 7 -5.62 -0.64 9.06
N ILE A 8 -4.39 -0.09 9.03
CA ILE A 8 -3.33 -0.57 8.13
C ILE A 8 -2.40 -1.48 8.91
N ARG A 9 -2.19 -2.69 8.39
CA ARG A 9 -1.15 -3.63 8.81
C ARG A 9 -0.15 -3.82 7.67
N TYR A 10 1.08 -4.17 8.01
CA TYR A 10 2.11 -4.53 7.05
C TYR A 10 2.32 -6.03 7.11
N TYR A 11 2.36 -6.67 5.94
CA TYR A 11 2.69 -8.07 5.83
C TYR A 11 4.10 -8.33 6.34
N GLN A 12 4.23 -9.40 7.11
CA GLN A 12 5.50 -9.93 7.59
C GLN A 12 5.58 -11.40 7.18
N THR A 13 6.68 -11.77 6.54
CA THR A 13 6.96 -13.17 6.17
C THR A 13 7.25 -14.01 7.41
N ALA A 14 7.22 -15.34 7.27
CA ALA A 14 7.63 -16.25 8.34
C ALA A 14 9.09 -16.06 8.78
N SER A 15 9.96 -15.56 7.90
CA SER A 15 11.35 -15.20 8.21
C SER A 15 11.51 -13.74 8.65
N GLU A 16 10.45 -13.13 9.17
CA GLU A 16 10.41 -11.76 9.70
C GLU A 16 10.71 -10.61 8.73
N LYS A 17 10.89 -10.91 7.43
CA LYS A 17 11.00 -9.87 6.40
C LYS A 17 9.71 -9.10 6.24
N ARG A 18 9.83 -7.82 5.94
CA ARG A 18 8.71 -6.88 5.73
C ARG A 18 8.89 -6.19 4.38
N PRO A 19 8.51 -6.83 3.27
CA PRO A 19 8.86 -6.39 1.92
C PRO A 19 8.51 -4.93 1.63
N PHE A 20 7.32 -4.49 2.05
CA PHE A 20 6.92 -3.10 1.88
C PHE A 20 7.77 -2.11 2.68
N GLN A 21 8.13 -2.45 3.92
CA GLN A 21 8.93 -1.56 4.76
C GLN A 21 10.37 -1.50 4.28
N GLU A 22 10.97 -2.65 3.97
CA GLU A 22 12.32 -2.74 3.41
C GLU A 22 12.45 -1.92 2.11
N TRP A 23 11.41 -1.97 1.26
CA TRP A 23 11.35 -1.11 0.07
C TRP A 23 11.21 0.36 0.41
N LEU A 24 10.28 0.73 1.28
CA LEU A 24 10.04 2.11 1.66
C LEU A 24 11.31 2.75 2.23
N ASP A 25 12.08 2.01 3.02
CA ASP A 25 13.35 2.45 3.61
C ASP A 25 14.44 2.67 2.54
N GLY A 26 14.33 2.02 1.38
CA GLY A 26 15.24 2.18 0.25
C GLY A 26 14.88 3.31 -0.73
N LEU A 27 13.72 3.95 -0.58
CA LEU A 27 13.28 5.04 -1.46
C LEU A 27 13.97 6.36 -1.11
N ASP A 28 14.07 7.26 -2.09
CA ASP A 28 14.46 8.64 -1.82
C ASP A 28 13.41 9.37 -0.93
N GLY A 29 13.85 10.42 -0.25
CA GLY A 29 13.03 11.13 0.73
C GLY A 29 11.77 11.80 0.15
N THR A 30 11.75 12.12 -1.15
CA THR A 30 10.57 12.68 -1.82
C THR A 30 9.53 11.59 -2.04
N LEU A 31 9.96 10.44 -2.55
CA LEU A 31 9.09 9.31 -2.79
C LEU A 31 8.55 8.70 -1.48
N GLN A 32 9.38 8.64 -0.42
CA GLN A 32 8.92 8.25 0.92
C GLN A 32 7.75 9.12 1.41
N GLN A 33 7.84 10.44 1.22
CA GLN A 33 6.77 11.37 1.62
C GLN A 33 5.49 11.15 0.81
N ILE A 34 5.61 10.88 -0.49
CA ILE A 34 4.46 10.58 -1.36
C ILE A 34 3.76 9.30 -0.88
N VAL A 35 4.52 8.24 -0.61
CA VAL A 35 3.98 6.97 -0.09
C VAL A 35 3.34 7.18 1.28
N ALA A 36 3.98 7.92 2.19
CA ALA A 36 3.45 8.21 3.52
C ALA A 36 2.12 8.97 3.45
N ALA A 37 2.04 9.99 2.59
CA ALA A 37 0.81 10.75 2.35
C ALA A 37 -0.29 9.84 1.78
N ARG A 38 0.05 8.91 0.89
CA ARG A 38 -0.90 7.92 0.38
C ARG A 38 -1.40 6.97 1.46
N MET A 39 -0.53 6.46 2.33
CA MET A 39 -0.93 5.62 3.46
C MET A 39 -1.86 6.36 4.42
N ALA A 40 -1.61 7.65 4.69
CA ALA A 40 -2.49 8.49 5.50
C ALA A 40 -3.90 8.64 4.89
N ARG A 41 -4.00 8.74 3.56
CA ARG A 41 -5.29 8.74 2.85
C ARG A 41 -5.99 7.39 2.97
N ILE A 42 -5.28 6.29 2.78
CA ILE A 42 -5.84 4.94 2.93
C ILE A 42 -6.41 4.74 4.33
N ARG A 43 -5.71 5.15 5.39
CA ARG A 43 -6.21 5.07 6.78
C ARG A 43 -7.58 5.74 6.98
N ARG A 44 -7.94 6.71 6.13
CA ARG A 44 -9.23 7.40 6.14
C ARG A 44 -10.27 6.77 5.22
N GLY A 45 -9.96 5.64 4.59
CA GLY A 45 -10.79 4.98 3.59
C GLY A 45 -10.64 5.55 2.17
N LEU A 46 -9.65 6.41 1.92
CA LEU A 46 -9.43 7.05 0.62
C LEU A 46 -8.31 6.35 -0.17
N PHE A 47 -8.68 5.32 -0.93
CA PHE A 47 -7.74 4.49 -1.68
C PHE A 47 -7.20 5.20 -2.93
N GLY A 48 -8.06 5.90 -3.69
CA GLY A 48 -7.67 6.57 -4.94
C GLY A 48 -7.73 5.60 -6.12
N ASP A 49 -6.72 5.62 -6.98
CA ASP A 49 -6.61 4.70 -8.12
C ASP A 49 -6.18 3.31 -7.64
N ALA A 50 -7.17 2.49 -7.35
CA ALA A 50 -6.99 1.13 -6.87
C ALA A 50 -7.97 0.17 -7.57
N GLU A 51 -7.44 -0.95 -8.06
CA GLU A 51 -8.21 -1.96 -8.81
C GLU A 51 -8.02 -3.35 -8.20
N PRO A 52 -9.06 -4.20 -8.16
CA PRO A 52 -8.88 -5.60 -7.79
C PRO A 52 -8.06 -6.32 -8.87
N VAL A 53 -7.09 -7.13 -8.44
CA VAL A 53 -6.24 -7.95 -9.35
C VAL A 53 -6.51 -9.46 -9.19
N GLY A 54 -7.48 -9.83 -8.35
CA GLY A 54 -7.90 -11.21 -8.11
C GLY A 54 -7.64 -11.68 -6.68
N GLU A 55 -8.33 -12.73 -6.26
CA GLU A 55 -8.09 -13.44 -4.98
C GLU A 55 -8.08 -12.56 -3.71
N GLY A 56 -8.84 -11.47 -3.72
CA GLY A 56 -8.89 -10.52 -2.60
C GLY A 56 -7.71 -9.55 -2.52
N VAL A 57 -6.86 -9.52 -3.56
CA VAL A 57 -5.74 -8.60 -3.71
C VAL A 57 -6.17 -7.41 -4.59
N PHE A 58 -5.68 -6.24 -4.20
CA PHE A 58 -5.87 -4.97 -4.89
C PHE A 58 -4.50 -4.38 -5.23
N GLU A 59 -4.42 -3.75 -6.40
CA GLU A 59 -3.29 -2.92 -6.82
C GLU A 59 -3.66 -1.46 -6.59
N LEU A 60 -2.82 -0.72 -5.87
CA LEU A 60 -2.85 0.74 -5.76
C LEU A 60 -1.79 1.33 -6.68
N ARG A 61 -2.20 2.16 -7.64
CA ARG A 61 -1.30 2.82 -8.58
C ARG A 61 -0.85 4.18 -8.04
N LEU A 62 0.46 4.42 -8.09
CA LEU A 62 1.09 5.70 -7.79
C LEU A 62 1.64 6.29 -9.08
N ASP A 63 1.03 7.37 -9.54
CA ASP A 63 1.45 8.11 -10.74
C ASP A 63 2.61 9.06 -10.42
N VAL A 64 3.75 8.47 -10.01
CA VAL A 64 5.00 9.19 -9.71
C VAL A 64 6.20 8.38 -10.19
N GLY A 65 7.17 9.07 -10.80
CA GLY A 65 8.38 8.44 -11.34
C GLY A 65 8.06 7.39 -12.44
N PRO A 66 8.65 6.19 -12.39
CA PRO A 66 8.41 5.11 -13.37
C PRO A 66 7.04 4.42 -13.20
N GLY A 67 6.25 4.85 -12.21
CA GLY A 67 4.99 4.24 -11.82
C GLY A 67 5.19 3.16 -10.76
N TYR A 68 4.84 3.47 -9.52
CA TYR A 68 4.89 2.50 -8.41
C TYR A 68 3.52 1.88 -8.17
N ARG A 69 3.53 0.63 -7.73
CA ARG A 69 2.33 -0.15 -7.40
C ARG A 69 2.49 -0.69 -6.00
N ILE A 70 1.44 -0.55 -5.20
CA ILE A 70 1.37 -1.13 -3.86
C ILE A 70 0.26 -2.14 -3.85
N TYR A 71 0.59 -3.39 -3.51
CA TYR A 71 -0.40 -4.46 -3.41
C TYR A 71 -0.90 -4.57 -1.99
N TYR A 72 -2.22 -4.72 -1.84
CA TYR A 72 -2.83 -4.89 -0.53
C TYR A 72 -4.00 -5.87 -0.56
N GLY A 73 -4.20 -6.57 0.56
CA GLY A 73 -5.42 -7.29 0.85
C GLY A 73 -6.37 -6.43 1.69
N LYS A 74 -7.68 -6.64 1.57
CA LYS A 74 -8.68 -5.93 2.38
C LYS A 74 -9.69 -6.90 2.97
N SER A 75 -9.84 -6.88 4.30
CA SER A 75 -10.86 -7.64 5.02
C SER A 75 -11.60 -6.72 6.00
N GLY A 76 -12.86 -6.40 5.67
CA GLY A 76 -13.65 -5.42 6.42
C GLY A 76 -12.97 -4.05 6.48
N LYS A 77 -12.61 -3.63 7.71
CA LYS A 77 -11.89 -2.37 8.02
C LYS A 77 -10.38 -2.56 8.18
N VAL A 78 -9.84 -3.73 7.86
CA VAL A 78 -8.40 -4.01 7.90
C VAL A 78 -7.86 -4.05 6.48
N VAL A 79 -6.78 -3.31 6.25
CA VAL A 79 -5.98 -3.33 5.03
C VAL A 79 -4.61 -3.88 5.37
N VAL A 80 -4.17 -4.91 4.65
CA VAL A 80 -2.83 -5.49 4.81
C VAL A 80 -2.02 -5.11 3.58
N ILE A 81 -1.00 -4.27 3.76
CA ILE A 81 -0.04 -3.92 2.72
C ILE A 81 0.93 -5.09 2.55
N LEU A 82 0.99 -5.65 1.34
CA LEU A 82 1.70 -6.89 1.07
C LEU A 82 3.15 -6.60 0.62
N LEU A 83 3.27 -5.95 -0.54
CA LEU A 83 4.52 -5.65 -1.21
C LEU A 83 4.32 -4.49 -2.19
N HIS A 84 5.39 -4.13 -2.87
CA HIS A 84 5.41 -3.13 -3.92
C HIS A 84 5.86 -3.75 -5.25
N ALA A 85 5.59 -3.08 -6.36
CA ALA A 85 6.25 -3.30 -7.65
C ALA A 85 6.48 -1.97 -8.36
N GLY A 86 7.36 -2.00 -9.35
CA GLY A 86 7.92 -0.79 -9.98
C GLY A 86 9.44 -0.81 -9.85
N GLU A 87 10.11 -0.05 -10.71
CA GLU A 87 11.57 -0.02 -10.84
C GLU A 87 12.17 1.22 -10.16
#